data_AF-A0ABD0Y247-F1
#
_entry.id   AF-A0ABD0Y247-F1
#
_cell.length_a   1.000
_cell.length_b   1.000
_cell.length_c   1.000
_cell.angle_alpha   90.00
_cell.angle_beta   90.00
_cell.angle_gamma   90.00
#
_symmetry.space_group_name_H-M   'P 1'
#
loop_
_entity.id
_entity.type
_entity.pdbx_description
1 polymer ?
#
loop_
_entity_poly.entity_id
_entity_poly.type
_entity_poly.pdbx_seq_one_letter_code
_entity_poly.pdbx_strand_id
1 'polypeptide(L)'
;MKVEIGGHGPVQPADLEKQKVEWNSRTVSTFHALVVGLFCLYILLFDDAINEDPVWGDPTLVKINVGMTTGYLISDLLLMFYYWKAIGDKFFVVHHLAALYAYYYVLGQGMLPYFANFRLLAEFSTPCVNQRWFFEVLGFPKSSKPNIANGMAMAVVFFLVRIAVMPLYYSRMWSVYDTDAFYRVSLGARVAWIISSICLDVMNVMWMHKIARGCYKVMRSGQRHKVETQENGKND
;
A
#
# COMPACT_ATOMS: atom_id res chain seq x y z
N MET A 1 42.35 18.35 13.65
CA MET A 1 41.89 17.53 12.52
C MET A 1 40.39 17.30 12.70
N LYS A 2 39.56 18.17 12.11
CA LYS A 2 38.09 18.00 12.10
C LYS A 2 37.79 16.98 11.02
N VAL A 3 37.20 15.85 11.39
CA VAL A 3 36.64 14.90 10.44
C VAL A 3 35.28 15.48 10.02
N GLU A 4 35.24 16.12 8.85
CA GLU A 4 34.01 16.51 8.19
C GLU A 4 33.33 15.23 7.66
N ILE A 5 32.32 14.78 8.39
CA ILE A 5 31.42 13.74 7.94
C ILE A 5 30.37 14.43 7.06
N GLY A 6 30.40 14.14 5.76
CA GLY A 6 29.28 14.17 4.81
C GLY A 6 28.34 15.36 4.87
N GLY A 7 28.47 16.24 3.88
CA GLY A 7 27.64 17.44 3.71
C GLY A 7 26.13 17.22 3.80
N HIS A 8 25.54 17.74 4.86
CA HIS A 8 24.24 18.41 4.82
C HIS A 8 24.41 19.71 5.59
N GLY A 9 24.26 20.85 4.92
CA GLY A 9 24.14 22.14 5.59
C GLY A 9 22.96 22.15 6.57
N PRO A 10 22.86 23.12 7.49
CA PRO A 10 21.80 23.16 8.48
C PRO A 10 20.42 23.08 7.79
N VAL A 11 19.62 22.07 8.18
CA VAL A 11 18.26 21.86 7.66
C VAL A 11 17.41 23.07 8.06
N GLN A 12 16.74 23.69 7.10
CA GLN A 12 15.90 24.86 7.38
C GLN A 12 14.73 24.45 8.28
N PRO A 13 14.28 25.32 9.23
CA PRO A 13 13.16 25.00 10.13
C PRO A 13 11.89 24.56 9.39
N ALA A 14 11.60 25.16 8.23
CA ALA A 14 10.45 24.80 7.40
C ALA A 14 10.52 23.38 6.81
N ASP A 15 11.71 22.88 6.53
CA ASP A 15 11.89 21.51 6.02
C ASP A 15 11.82 20.48 7.15
N LEU A 16 12.24 20.85 8.35
CA LEU A 16 12.07 20.04 9.56
C LEU A 16 10.59 19.86 9.92
N GLU A 17 9.78 20.93 9.84
CA GLU A 17 8.33 20.83 10.10
C GLU A 17 7.61 19.93 9.08
N LYS A 18 7.97 20.00 7.80
CA LYS A 18 7.44 19.07 6.78
C LYS A 18 7.81 17.62 7.09
N GLN A 19 9.07 17.36 7.44
CA GLN A 19 9.53 16.02 7.80
C GLN A 19 8.81 15.47 9.03
N LYS A 20 8.55 16.30 10.05
CA LYS A 20 7.76 15.90 11.23
C LYS A 20 6.35 15.46 10.86
N VAL A 21 5.67 16.24 10.01
CA VAL A 21 4.32 15.91 9.53
C VAL A 21 4.33 14.59 8.76
N GLU A 22 5.26 14.41 7.83
CA GLU A 22 5.36 13.18 7.04
C GLU A 22 5.72 11.97 7.92
N TRP A 23 6.61 12.15 8.90
CA TRP A 23 6.98 11.11 9.86
C TRP A 23 5.77 10.64 10.67
N ASN A 24 4.99 11.57 11.21
CA ASN A 24 3.79 11.26 11.99
C ASN A 24 2.74 10.55 11.12
N SER A 25 2.48 11.06 9.91
CA SER A 25 1.54 10.43 8.96
C SER A 25 1.96 9.00 8.63
N ARG A 26 3.24 8.76 8.29
CA ARG A 26 3.75 7.41 7.97
C ARG A 26 3.74 6.46 9.17
N THR A 27 3.92 6.98 10.38
CA THR A 27 3.83 6.19 11.62
C THR A 27 2.39 5.70 11.81
N VAL A 28 1.41 6.60 11.72
CA VAL A 28 -0.02 6.27 11.81
C VAL A 28 -0.44 5.31 10.70
N SER A 29 0.00 5.56 9.46
CA SER A 29 -0.22 4.69 8.31
C SER A 29 0.31 3.27 8.53
N THR A 30 1.50 3.13 9.11
CA THR A 30 2.09 1.83 9.41
C THR A 30 1.29 1.07 10.47
N PHE A 31 0.87 1.76 11.54
CA PHE A 31 0.04 1.15 12.58
C PHE A 31 -1.31 0.71 12.03
N HIS A 32 -1.99 1.59 11.29
CA HIS A 32 -3.24 1.29 10.61
C HIS A 32 -3.10 0.03 9.74
N ALA A 33 -2.10 -0.01 8.87
CA ALA A 33 -1.87 -1.10 7.93
C ALA A 33 -1.64 -2.46 8.62
N LEU A 34 -0.92 -2.47 9.75
CA LEU A 34 -0.71 -3.69 10.52
C LEU A 34 -2.02 -4.19 11.15
N VAL A 35 -2.81 -3.29 11.76
CA VAL A 35 -4.08 -3.65 12.39
C VAL A 35 -5.07 -4.18 11.36
N VAL A 36 -5.32 -3.43 10.29
CA VAL A 36 -6.35 -3.81 9.30
C VAL A 36 -5.91 -4.96 8.40
N GLY A 37 -4.60 -5.06 8.12
CA GLY A 37 -4.03 -6.17 7.38
C GLY A 37 -4.16 -7.49 8.15
N LEU A 38 -3.78 -7.52 9.43
CA LEU A 38 -3.94 -8.72 10.27
C LEU A 38 -5.41 -9.10 10.43
N PHE A 39 -6.30 -8.12 10.62
CA PHE A 39 -7.72 -8.40 10.74
C PHE A 39 -8.33 -8.88 9.41
N CYS A 40 -7.87 -8.32 8.28
CA CYS A 40 -8.23 -8.78 6.94
C CYS A 40 -7.87 -10.26 6.75
N LEU A 41 -6.64 -10.64 7.13
CA LEU A 41 -6.17 -12.02 7.04
C LEU A 41 -6.99 -12.96 7.92
N TYR A 42 -7.32 -12.54 9.15
CA TYR A 42 -8.20 -13.30 10.03
C TYR A 42 -9.56 -13.56 9.38
N ILE A 43 -10.20 -12.52 8.84
CA ILE A 43 -11.49 -12.63 8.17
C ILE A 43 -11.39 -13.59 6.96
N LEU A 44 -10.36 -13.47 6.11
CA LEU A 44 -10.20 -14.36 4.96
C LEU A 44 -10.00 -15.83 5.34
N LEU A 45 -9.35 -16.11 6.48
CA LEU A 45 -9.01 -17.46 6.91
C LEU A 45 -10.12 -18.13 7.72
N PHE A 46 -10.96 -17.37 8.44
CA PHE A 46 -11.84 -17.92 9.48
C PHE A 46 -13.30 -17.47 9.38
N ASP A 47 -13.65 -16.54 8.49
CA ASP A 47 -15.04 -16.08 8.32
C ASP A 47 -15.70 -16.80 7.13
N ASP A 48 -16.28 -17.98 7.43
CA ASP A 48 -16.93 -18.81 6.42
C ASP A 48 -18.12 -18.10 5.76
N ALA A 49 -18.85 -17.25 6.51
CA ALA A 49 -20.05 -16.57 6.01
C ALA A 49 -19.74 -15.68 4.80
N ILE A 50 -18.65 -14.89 4.86
CA ILE A 50 -18.25 -14.05 3.72
C ILE A 50 -17.52 -14.82 2.62
N ASN A 51 -16.90 -15.97 2.94
CA ASN A 51 -16.15 -16.77 1.99
C ASN A 51 -17.07 -17.63 1.11
N GLU A 52 -18.19 -18.09 1.68
CA GLU A 52 -19.24 -18.83 0.99
C GLU A 52 -20.17 -17.92 0.18
N ASP A 53 -20.55 -16.75 0.73
CA ASP A 53 -21.30 -15.71 0.00
C ASP A 53 -20.50 -14.40 -0.10
N PRO A 54 -19.69 -14.23 -1.17
CA PRO A 54 -18.84 -13.06 -1.36
C PRO A 54 -19.60 -11.72 -1.46
N VAL A 55 -20.90 -11.75 -1.79
CA VAL A 55 -21.68 -10.57 -2.11
C VAL A 55 -22.55 -10.14 -0.93
N TRP A 56 -23.14 -11.10 -0.23
CA TRP A 56 -24.16 -10.86 0.81
C TRP A 56 -23.93 -11.60 2.12
N GLY A 57 -22.80 -12.28 2.29
CA GLY A 57 -22.41 -12.88 3.58
C GLY A 57 -22.40 -11.85 4.71
N ASP A 58 -22.53 -12.32 5.96
CA ASP A 58 -22.63 -11.44 7.14
C ASP A 58 -21.45 -10.45 7.19
N PRO A 59 -21.69 -9.15 6.99
CA PRO A 59 -20.61 -8.20 6.82
C PRO A 59 -20.10 -7.67 8.18
N THR A 60 -20.50 -8.24 9.32
CA THR A 60 -20.25 -7.64 10.65
C THR A 60 -18.76 -7.39 10.91
N LEU A 61 -17.90 -8.40 10.78
CA LEU A 61 -16.45 -8.24 10.99
C LEU A 61 -15.82 -7.35 9.91
N VAL A 62 -16.24 -7.51 8.66
CA VAL A 62 -15.79 -6.69 7.54
C VAL A 62 -16.13 -5.21 7.76
N LYS A 63 -17.33 -4.89 8.25
CA LYS A 63 -17.75 -3.51 8.53
C LYS A 63 -16.91 -2.87 9.61
N ILE A 64 -16.47 -3.63 10.63
CA ILE A 64 -15.53 -3.13 11.64
C ILE A 64 -14.19 -2.81 10.97
N ASN A 65 -13.63 -3.74 10.18
CA ASN A 65 -12.32 -3.55 9.54
C ASN A 65 -12.32 -2.41 8.50
N VAL A 66 -13.35 -2.39 7.65
CA VAL A 66 -13.60 -1.33 6.68
C VAL A 66 -13.89 0.00 7.37
N GLY A 67 -14.60 0.00 8.50
CA GLY A 67 -14.87 1.21 9.29
C GLY A 67 -13.60 1.84 9.84
N MET A 68 -12.68 1.02 10.39
CA MET A 68 -11.35 1.48 10.80
C MET A 68 -10.58 2.08 9.62
N THR A 69 -10.63 1.43 8.46
CA THR A 69 -9.99 1.91 7.23
C THR A 69 -10.59 3.20 6.72
N THR A 70 -11.91 3.32 6.68
CA THR A 70 -12.61 4.55 6.29
C THR A 70 -12.25 5.71 7.21
N GLY A 71 -12.22 5.50 8.53
CA GLY A 71 -11.80 6.53 9.48
C GLY A 71 -10.37 7.01 9.23
N TYR A 72 -9.44 6.07 9.01
CA TYR A 72 -8.06 6.39 8.63
C TYR A 72 -7.98 7.15 7.31
N LEU A 73 -8.63 6.68 6.24
CA LEU A 73 -8.60 7.31 4.92
C LEU A 73 -9.15 8.73 4.96
N ILE A 74 -10.23 8.99 5.71
CA ILE A 74 -10.76 10.34 5.89
C ILE A 74 -9.73 11.21 6.61
N SER A 75 -9.15 10.73 7.72
CA SER A 75 -8.15 11.49 8.47
C SER A 75 -6.92 11.80 7.60
N ASP A 76 -6.42 10.83 6.85
CA ASP A 76 -5.24 10.98 6.00
C ASP A 76 -5.52 11.92 4.82
N LEU A 77 -6.73 11.85 4.24
CA LEU A 77 -7.18 12.78 3.21
C LEU A 77 -7.24 14.23 3.71
N LEU A 78 -7.77 14.46 4.92
CA LEU A 78 -7.77 15.78 5.55
C LEU A 78 -6.35 16.30 5.79
N LEU A 79 -5.45 15.46 6.28
CA LEU A 79 -4.04 15.81 6.45
C LEU A 79 -3.37 16.14 5.11
N MET A 80 -3.62 15.36 4.06
CA MET A 80 -3.11 15.63 2.71
C MET A 80 -3.56 16.99 2.18
N PHE A 81 -4.82 17.36 2.39
CA PHE A 81 -5.32 18.68 1.96
C PHE A 81 -4.76 19.82 2.81
N TYR A 82 -4.70 19.66 4.13
CA TYR A 82 -4.18 20.69 5.02
C TYR A 82 -2.68 20.92 4.83
N TYR A 83 -1.90 19.83 4.72
CA TYR A 83 -0.46 19.84 4.53
C TYR A 83 -0.05 19.54 3.09
N TRP A 84 -0.77 20.08 2.10
CA TRP A 84 -0.56 19.78 0.68
C TRP A 84 0.89 19.95 0.22
N LYS A 85 1.58 21.00 0.69
CA LYS A 85 2.99 21.26 0.34
C LYS A 85 3.97 20.24 0.92
N ALA A 86 3.58 19.48 1.94
CA ALA A 86 4.42 18.49 2.60
C ALA A 86 4.11 17.07 2.11
N ILE A 87 2.83 16.68 2.07
CA ILE A 87 2.40 15.28 1.87
C ILE A 87 1.33 15.11 0.77
N GLY A 88 0.93 16.17 0.09
CA GLY A 88 -0.12 16.11 -0.94
C GLY A 88 0.31 15.33 -2.19
N ASP A 89 -0.44 14.29 -2.53
CA ASP A 89 -0.25 13.52 -3.77
C ASP A 89 -1.61 13.25 -4.44
N LYS A 90 -1.76 13.72 -5.68
CA LYS A 90 -3.01 13.56 -6.47
C LYS A 90 -3.39 12.09 -6.68
N PHE A 91 -2.42 11.20 -6.86
CA PHE A 91 -2.71 9.77 -7.02
C PHE A 91 -3.27 9.20 -5.73
N PHE A 92 -2.68 9.55 -4.57
CA PHE A 92 -3.21 9.12 -3.28
C PHE A 92 -4.59 9.71 -2.99
N VAL A 93 -4.85 10.96 -3.35
CA VAL A 93 -6.22 11.53 -3.24
C VAL A 93 -7.22 10.71 -4.05
N VAL A 94 -6.91 10.39 -5.31
CA VAL A 94 -7.80 9.55 -6.16
C VAL A 94 -7.97 8.15 -5.56
N HIS A 95 -6.90 7.55 -5.03
CA HIS A 95 -6.94 6.27 -4.33
C HIS A 95 -7.90 6.30 -3.14
N HIS A 96 -7.77 7.28 -2.24
CA HIS A 96 -8.62 7.43 -1.06
C HIS A 96 -10.08 7.64 -1.46
N LEU A 97 -10.35 8.51 -2.44
CA LEU A 97 -11.71 8.77 -2.91
C LEU A 97 -12.35 7.53 -3.56
N ALA A 98 -11.60 6.77 -4.36
CA ALA A 98 -12.08 5.53 -4.97
C ALA A 98 -12.39 4.47 -3.91
N ALA A 99 -11.52 4.31 -2.91
CA ALA A 99 -11.73 3.38 -1.80
C ALA A 99 -12.94 3.79 -0.93
N LEU A 100 -13.04 5.07 -0.56
CA LEU A 100 -14.16 5.61 0.22
C LEU A 100 -15.50 5.45 -0.50
N TYR A 101 -15.53 5.65 -1.82
CA TYR A 101 -16.73 5.45 -2.62
C TYR A 101 -17.20 3.98 -2.62
N ALA A 102 -16.27 3.02 -2.72
CA ALA A 102 -16.61 1.60 -2.60
C ALA A 102 -17.06 1.24 -1.17
N TYR A 103 -16.35 1.73 -0.14
CA TYR A 103 -16.65 1.43 1.26
C TYR A 103 -17.96 2.01 1.76
N TYR A 104 -18.46 3.09 1.15
CA TYR A 104 -19.81 3.59 1.41
C TYR A 104 -20.87 2.49 1.27
N TYR A 105 -20.79 1.67 0.22
CA TYR A 105 -21.75 0.59 -0.02
C TYR A 105 -21.57 -0.57 0.96
N VAL A 106 -20.34 -0.88 1.34
CA VAL A 106 -20.04 -1.93 2.33
C VAL A 106 -20.59 -1.54 3.70
N LEU A 107 -20.28 -0.33 4.17
CA LEU A 107 -20.70 0.15 5.49
C LEU A 107 -22.21 0.42 5.55
N GLY A 108 -22.74 1.15 4.56
CA GLY A 108 -24.13 1.58 4.53
C GLY A 108 -25.11 0.47 4.15
N GLN A 109 -24.73 -0.39 3.20
CA GLN A 109 -25.65 -1.38 2.62
C GLN A 109 -25.23 -2.84 2.86
N GLY A 110 -24.04 -3.09 3.42
CA GLY A 110 -23.58 -4.45 3.73
C GLY A 110 -23.22 -5.29 2.51
N MET A 111 -23.06 -4.66 1.34
CA MET A 111 -22.83 -5.35 0.07
C MET A 111 -21.33 -5.55 -0.19
N LEU A 112 -20.99 -6.61 -0.92
CA LEU A 112 -19.64 -6.91 -1.40
C LEU A 112 -18.57 -7.02 -0.27
N PRO A 113 -18.89 -7.60 0.90
CA PRO A 113 -17.98 -7.60 2.04
C PRO A 113 -16.68 -8.36 1.75
N TYR A 114 -16.75 -9.51 1.07
CA TYR A 114 -15.56 -10.27 0.69
C TYR A 114 -14.62 -9.45 -0.19
N PHE A 115 -15.16 -8.77 -1.22
CA PHE A 115 -14.33 -8.00 -2.14
C PHE A 115 -13.67 -6.80 -1.46
N ALA A 116 -14.38 -6.14 -0.55
CA ALA A 116 -13.83 -5.06 0.25
C ALA A 116 -12.72 -5.56 1.17
N ASN A 117 -12.95 -6.64 1.91
CA ASN A 117 -11.96 -7.22 2.80
C ASN A 117 -10.74 -7.74 2.03
N PHE A 118 -10.93 -8.42 0.90
CA PHE A 118 -9.85 -8.94 0.07
C PHE A 118 -8.93 -7.82 -0.42
N ARG A 119 -9.46 -6.63 -0.72
CA ARG A 119 -8.67 -5.47 -1.13
C ARG A 119 -7.78 -4.91 -0.02
N LEU A 120 -8.13 -5.13 1.25
CA LEU A 120 -7.31 -4.72 2.40
C LEU A 120 -6.01 -5.52 2.53
N LEU A 121 -5.84 -6.65 1.83
CA LEU A 121 -4.55 -7.33 1.72
C LEU A 121 -3.43 -6.39 1.24
N ALA A 122 -3.79 -5.39 0.42
CA ALA A 122 -2.86 -4.39 -0.08
C ALA A 122 -2.11 -3.64 1.04
N GLU A 123 -2.71 -3.52 2.23
CA GLU A 123 -2.12 -2.82 3.37
C GLU A 123 -0.86 -3.50 3.92
N PHE A 124 -0.69 -4.82 3.74
CA PHE A 124 0.52 -5.53 4.17
C PHE A 124 1.81 -4.99 3.54
N SER A 125 1.72 -4.33 2.38
CA SER A 125 2.88 -3.71 1.74
C SER A 125 3.24 -2.32 2.31
N THR A 126 2.29 -1.65 2.96
CA THR A 126 2.43 -0.28 3.47
C THR A 126 3.59 -0.13 4.47
N PRO A 127 3.79 -1.04 5.45
CA PRO A 127 4.93 -0.97 6.36
C PRO A 127 6.29 -0.95 5.65
N CYS A 128 6.50 -1.79 4.63
CA CYS A 128 7.76 -1.83 3.89
C CYS A 128 7.98 -0.54 3.05
N VAL A 129 6.91 0.03 2.51
CA VAL A 129 6.94 1.31 1.78
C VAL A 129 7.30 2.45 2.72
N ASN A 130 6.68 2.53 3.90
CA ASN A 130 6.99 3.55 4.91
C ASN A 130 8.40 3.37 5.49
N GLN A 131 8.82 2.12 5.73
CA GLN A 131 10.17 1.81 6.21
C GLN A 131 11.27 2.30 5.26
N ARG A 132 11.03 2.23 3.95
CA ARG A 132 11.97 2.77 2.96
C ARG A 132 12.17 4.27 3.14
N TRP A 133 11.09 5.01 3.39
CA TRP A 133 11.17 6.45 3.64
C TRP A 133 11.86 6.76 4.97
N PHE A 134 11.57 6.00 6.04
CA PHE A 134 12.26 6.17 7.32
C PHE A 134 13.77 6.00 7.18
N PHE A 135 14.23 5.00 6.43
CA PHE A 135 15.66 4.85 6.13
C PHE A 135 16.25 6.04 5.37
N GLU A 136 15.51 6.64 4.43
CA GLU A 136 15.95 7.82 3.69
C GLU A 136 16.12 9.03 4.62
N VAL A 137 15.15 9.30 5.48
CA VAL A 137 15.20 10.42 6.45
C VAL A 137 16.28 10.22 7.51
N LEU A 138 16.49 8.98 7.95
CA LEU A 138 17.55 8.63 8.90
C LEU A 138 18.96 8.59 8.26
N GLY A 139 19.08 8.89 6.95
CA GLY A 139 20.37 8.94 6.26
C GLY A 139 21.01 7.58 6.00
N PHE A 140 20.24 6.48 6.01
CA PHE A 140 20.78 5.16 5.72
C PHE A 140 21.24 5.07 4.26
N PRO A 141 22.50 4.69 3.98
CA PRO A 141 22.97 4.50 2.62
C PRO A 141 22.10 3.50 1.85
N LYS A 142 21.83 3.76 0.57
CA LYS A 142 21.06 2.85 -0.30
C LYS A 142 21.72 1.47 -0.47
N SER A 143 23.04 1.41 -0.30
CA SER A 143 23.85 0.19 -0.32
C SER A 143 23.88 -0.56 1.03
N SER A 144 23.33 0.03 2.10
CA SER A 144 23.34 -0.62 3.42
C SER A 144 22.47 -1.88 3.42
N LYS A 145 22.91 -2.91 4.17
CA LYS A 145 22.18 -4.19 4.26
C LYS A 145 20.71 -4.02 4.67
N PRO A 146 20.34 -3.19 5.66
CA PRO A 146 18.94 -2.98 6.04
C PRO A 146 18.10 -2.35 4.92
N ASN A 147 18.65 -1.36 4.21
CA ASN A 147 17.94 -0.67 3.14
C ASN A 147 17.72 -1.59 1.92
N ILE A 148 18.73 -2.40 1.55
CA ILE A 148 18.59 -3.43 0.50
C ILE A 148 17.56 -4.49 0.90
N ALA A 149 17.64 -5.00 2.14
CA ALA A 149 16.70 -6.00 2.64
C ALA A 149 15.26 -5.50 2.62
N ASN A 150 15.00 -4.28 3.13
CA ASN A 150 13.67 -3.67 3.05
C ASN A 150 13.24 -3.40 1.60
N GLY A 151 14.16 -2.98 0.72
CA GLY A 151 13.85 -2.80 -0.70
C GLY A 151 13.39 -4.09 -1.37
N MET A 152 14.04 -5.22 -1.08
CA MET A 152 13.60 -6.54 -1.58
C MET A 152 12.29 -6.99 -0.93
N ALA A 153 12.14 -6.84 0.40
CA ALA A 153 10.91 -7.17 1.10
C ALA A 153 9.73 -6.36 0.57
N MET A 154 9.91 -5.05 0.38
CA MET A 154 8.93 -4.16 -0.23
C MET A 154 8.52 -4.67 -1.62
N ALA A 155 9.46 -5.05 -2.48
CA ALA A 155 9.15 -5.57 -3.81
C ALA A 155 8.36 -6.90 -3.77
N VAL A 156 8.80 -7.84 -2.93
CA VAL A 156 8.15 -9.16 -2.80
C VAL A 156 6.75 -9.01 -2.20
N VAL A 157 6.62 -8.33 -1.06
CA VAL A 157 5.33 -8.16 -0.39
C VAL A 157 4.37 -7.38 -1.28
N PHE A 158 4.81 -6.28 -1.91
CA PHE A 158 3.97 -5.52 -2.83
C PHE A 158 3.48 -6.36 -4.01
N PHE A 159 4.36 -7.17 -4.62
CA PHE A 159 3.96 -8.08 -5.67
C PHE A 159 2.92 -9.09 -5.18
N LEU A 160 3.17 -9.78 -4.07
CA LEU A 160 2.29 -10.82 -3.56
C LEU A 160 0.89 -10.28 -3.21
N VAL A 161 0.82 -9.21 -2.42
CA VAL A 161 -0.45 -8.75 -1.83
C VAL A 161 -1.20 -7.74 -2.70
N ARG A 162 -0.60 -7.23 -3.78
CA ARG A 162 -1.27 -6.32 -4.72
C ARG A 162 -1.37 -6.86 -6.14
N ILE A 163 -0.37 -7.56 -6.66
CA ILE A 163 -0.33 -7.98 -8.07
C ILE A 163 -0.76 -9.45 -8.23
N ALA A 164 -0.13 -10.36 -7.48
CA ALA A 164 -0.39 -11.79 -7.59
C ALA A 164 -1.82 -12.18 -7.17
N VAL A 165 -2.45 -11.38 -6.31
CA VAL A 165 -3.85 -11.56 -5.88
C VAL A 165 -4.88 -11.04 -6.90
N MET A 166 -4.49 -10.25 -7.90
CA MET A 166 -5.43 -9.71 -8.89
C MET A 166 -6.18 -10.80 -9.66
N PRO A 167 -5.52 -11.85 -10.21
CA PRO A 167 -6.22 -12.93 -10.90
C PRO A 167 -7.26 -13.64 -10.00
N LEU A 168 -6.94 -13.86 -8.73
CA LEU A 168 -7.87 -14.45 -7.76
C LEU A 168 -9.07 -13.54 -7.51
N TYR A 169 -8.83 -12.23 -7.34
CA TYR A 169 -9.88 -11.23 -7.18
C TYR A 169 -10.84 -11.22 -8.37
N TYR A 170 -10.30 -11.14 -9.60
CA TYR A 170 -11.12 -11.09 -10.81
C TYR A 170 -11.81 -12.42 -11.11
N SER A 171 -11.21 -13.56 -10.75
CA SER A 171 -11.87 -14.87 -10.85
C SER A 171 -13.11 -14.92 -9.94
N ARG A 172 -13.04 -14.41 -8.71
CA ARG A 172 -14.19 -14.32 -7.79
C ARG A 172 -15.22 -13.29 -8.24
N MET A 173 -14.78 -12.17 -8.82
CA MET A 173 -15.69 -11.19 -9.42
C MET A 173 -16.44 -11.80 -10.61
N TRP A 174 -15.75 -12.57 -11.45
CA TRP A 174 -16.32 -13.27 -12.59
C TRP A 174 -17.32 -14.36 -12.19
N SER A 175 -17.06 -15.11 -11.11
CA SER A 175 -18.01 -16.13 -10.62
C SER A 175 -19.31 -15.54 -10.10
N VAL A 176 -19.31 -14.26 -9.72
CA VAL A 176 -20.51 -13.52 -9.30
C VAL A 176 -21.20 -12.87 -10.50
N TYR A 177 -20.47 -12.54 -11.57
CA TYR A 177 -21.02 -11.86 -12.73
C TYR A 177 -22.19 -12.64 -13.35
N ASP A 178 -23.24 -11.92 -13.75
CA ASP A 178 -24.45 -12.50 -14.36
C ASP A 178 -25.28 -13.44 -13.46
N THR A 179 -25.01 -13.46 -12.15
CA THR A 179 -25.83 -14.21 -11.17
C THR A 179 -26.95 -13.36 -10.56
N ASP A 180 -27.95 -14.00 -9.97
CA ASP A 180 -28.98 -13.30 -9.17
C ASP A 180 -28.36 -12.45 -8.06
N ALA A 181 -27.25 -12.90 -7.46
CA ALA A 181 -26.53 -12.14 -6.46
C ALA A 181 -26.00 -10.82 -7.01
N PHE A 182 -25.50 -10.80 -8.25
CA PHE A 182 -25.01 -9.60 -8.93
C PHE A 182 -26.13 -8.62 -9.27
N TYR A 183 -27.27 -9.11 -9.76
CA TYR A 183 -28.38 -8.25 -10.14
C TYR A 183 -29.10 -7.59 -8.95
N ARG A 184 -29.04 -8.22 -7.77
CA ARG A 184 -29.51 -7.62 -6.51
C ARG A 184 -28.63 -6.47 -6.01
N VAL A 185 -27.37 -6.39 -6.44
CA VAL A 185 -26.49 -5.27 -6.07
C VAL A 185 -26.96 -4.03 -6.82
N SER A 186 -27.07 -2.90 -6.12
CA SER A 186 -27.49 -1.64 -6.74
C SER A 186 -26.55 -1.25 -7.90
N LEU A 187 -27.08 -0.54 -8.92
CA LEU A 187 -26.25 -0.10 -10.05
C LEU A 187 -25.06 0.75 -9.57
N GLY A 188 -25.29 1.64 -8.61
CA GLY A 188 -24.23 2.45 -8.01
C GLY A 188 -23.14 1.61 -7.34
N ALA A 189 -23.51 0.58 -6.58
CA ALA A 189 -22.55 -0.32 -5.96
C ALA A 189 -21.75 -1.13 -6.99
N ARG A 190 -22.38 -1.61 -8.07
CA ARG A 190 -21.69 -2.29 -9.19
C ARG A 190 -20.67 -1.38 -9.86
N VAL A 191 -21.06 -0.14 -10.16
CA VAL A 191 -20.18 0.88 -10.76
C VAL A 191 -19.02 1.20 -9.81
N ALA A 192 -19.31 1.44 -8.53
CA ALA A 192 -18.31 1.70 -7.51
C ALA A 192 -17.31 0.55 -7.42
N TRP A 193 -17.79 -0.68 -7.37
CA TRP A 193 -16.98 -1.89 -7.27
C TRP A 193 -16.04 -2.05 -8.47
N ILE A 194 -16.55 -1.98 -9.70
CA ILE A 194 -15.76 -2.20 -10.92
C ILE A 194 -14.77 -1.05 -11.15
N ILE A 195 -15.24 0.20 -11.12
CA ILE A 195 -14.41 1.37 -11.44
C ILE A 195 -13.31 1.56 -10.39
N SER A 196 -13.64 1.44 -9.09
CA SER A 196 -12.62 1.53 -8.04
C SER A 196 -11.58 0.42 -8.17
N SER A 197 -12.00 -0.83 -8.45
CA SER A 197 -11.09 -1.95 -8.65
C SER A 197 -10.08 -1.68 -9.77
N ILE A 198 -10.56 -1.26 -10.94
CA ILE A 198 -9.69 -0.95 -12.09
C ILE A 198 -8.75 0.21 -11.77
N CYS A 199 -9.27 1.29 -11.18
CA CYS A 199 -8.48 2.46 -10.82
C CYS A 199 -7.33 2.08 -9.86
N LEU A 200 -7.64 1.34 -8.79
CA LEU A 200 -6.67 0.87 -7.81
C LEU A 200 -5.63 -0.07 -8.43
N ASP A 201 -6.05 -0.94 -9.34
CA ASP A 201 -5.16 -1.92 -9.99
C ASP A 201 -4.18 -1.28 -10.96
N VAL A 202 -4.64 -0.30 -11.75
CA VAL A 202 -3.74 0.49 -12.62
C VAL A 202 -2.67 1.18 -11.78
N MET A 203 -3.06 1.79 -10.66
CA MET A 203 -2.11 2.42 -9.75
C MET A 203 -1.12 1.41 -9.14
N ASN A 204 -1.60 0.25 -8.71
CA ASN A 204 -0.74 -0.83 -8.18
C ASN A 204 0.27 -1.32 -9.21
N VAL A 205 -0.14 -1.51 -10.47
CA VAL A 205 0.77 -1.92 -11.56
C VAL A 205 1.82 -0.82 -11.82
N MET A 206 1.41 0.45 -11.87
CA MET A 206 2.33 1.58 -12.03
C MET A 206 3.37 1.64 -10.91
N TRP A 207 2.95 1.45 -9.65
CA TRP A 207 3.85 1.44 -8.50
C TRP A 207 4.77 0.22 -8.51
N MET A 208 4.27 -0.96 -8.85
CA MET A 208 5.09 -2.17 -9.01
C MET A 208 6.18 -1.95 -10.06
N HIS A 209 5.86 -1.34 -11.20
CA HIS A 209 6.85 -1.01 -12.22
C HIS A 209 7.96 -0.09 -11.67
N LYS A 210 7.59 0.95 -10.90
CA LYS A 210 8.55 1.86 -10.25
C LYS A 210 9.45 1.12 -9.24
N ILE A 211 8.86 0.24 -8.42
CA ILE A 211 9.59 -0.55 -7.42
C ILE A 211 10.56 -1.51 -8.11
N ALA A 212 10.09 -2.26 -9.11
CA ALA A 212 10.92 -3.21 -9.87
C ALA A 212 12.11 -2.53 -10.55
N ARG A 213 11.89 -1.36 -11.17
CA ARG A 213 12.97 -0.55 -11.76
C ARG A 213 13.98 -0.09 -10.71
N GLY A 214 13.51 0.29 -9.52
CA GLY A 214 14.37 0.63 -8.39
C GLY A 214 15.25 -0.54 -7.95
N CYS A 215 14.67 -1.72 -7.74
CA CYS A 215 15.38 -2.95 -7.38
C CYS A 215 16.40 -3.35 -8.44
N TYR A 216 16.01 -3.35 -9.72
CA TYR A 216 16.90 -3.68 -10.84
C TYR A 216 18.14 -2.76 -10.88
N LYS A 217 17.96 -1.46 -10.65
CA LYS A 217 19.07 -0.49 -10.61
C LYS A 217 20.06 -0.82 -9.49
N VAL A 218 19.56 -1.13 -8.29
CA VAL A 218 20.40 -1.49 -7.13
C VAL A 218 21.18 -2.78 -7.40
N MET A 219 20.53 -3.80 -7.94
CA MET A 219 21.18 -5.08 -8.28
C MET A 219 22.29 -4.90 -9.30
N ARG A 220 22.05 -4.11 -10.37
CA ARG A 220 23.04 -3.86 -11.41
C ARG A 220 24.23 -3.04 -10.90
N SER A 221 24.00 -2.06 -10.03
CA SER A 221 25.08 -1.30 -9.38
C SER A 221 25.92 -2.16 -8.43
N GLY A 222 25.28 -3.09 -7.69
CA GLY A 222 25.99 -4.04 -6.83
C GLY A 222 26.83 -5.05 -7.62
N GLN A 223 26.33 -5.53 -8.76
CA GLN A 223 27.09 -6.40 -9.65
C GLN A 223 28.33 -5.71 -10.21
N ARG A 224 28.21 -4.46 -10.68
CA ARG A 224 29.34 -3.69 -11.21
C ARG A 224 30.43 -3.46 -10.16
N HIS A 225 30.05 -3.08 -8.95
CA HIS A 225 31.01 -2.89 -7.85
C HIS A 225 31.71 -4.20 -7.46
N LYS A 226 31.02 -5.34 -7.51
CA LYS A 226 31.62 -6.66 -7.22
C LYS A 226 32.64 -7.07 -8.29
N VAL A 227 32.37 -6.76 -9.57
CA VAL A 227 33.30 -7.02 -10.68
C VAL A 227 34.55 -6.14 -10.55
N GLU A 228 34.39 -4.83 -10.31
CA GLU A 228 35.52 -3.90 -10.14
C GLU A 228 36.42 -4.28 -8.94
N THR A 229 35.84 -4.73 -7.81
CA THR A 229 36.64 -5.22 -6.67
C THR A 229 37.37 -6.54 -6.97
N GLN A 230 36.77 -7.43 -7.77
CA GLN A 230 37.42 -8.69 -8.17
C GLN A 230 38.52 -8.50 -9.23
N GLU A 231 38.41 -7.50 -10.11
CA GLU A 231 39.49 -7.13 -11.04
C GLU A 231 40.66 -6.45 -10.32
N ASN A 232 40.39 -5.51 -9.40
CA ASN A 232 41.47 -4.87 -8.63
C ASN A 232 42.20 -5.85 -7.71
N GLY A 233 41.50 -6.79 -7.06
CA GLY A 233 42.12 -7.80 -6.19
C GLY A 233 42.89 -8.91 -6.91
N LYS A 234 42.92 -8.93 -8.25
CA LYS A 234 43.73 -9.85 -9.07
C LYS A 234 45.01 -9.21 -9.63
N ASN A 235 45.14 -7.90 -9.50
CA ASN A 235 46.29 -7.13 -9.99
C ASN A 235 47.31 -6.80 -8.89
N ASP A 236 47.11 -7.32 -7.68
CA ASP A 236 48.05 -7.31 -6.54
C ASP A 236 48.61 -8.72 -6.32
#